data_AF-A0A6P8E951-F1
#
_entry.id   AF-A0A6P8E951-F1
#
_cell.length_a   1.000
_cell.length_b   1.000
_cell.length_c   1.000
_cell.angle_alpha   90.00
_cell.angle_beta   90.00
_cell.angle_gamma   90.00
#
_symmetry.space_group_name_H-M   'P 1'
#
loop_
_entity.id
_entity.type
_entity.pdbx_description
1 polymer ?
#
loop_
_entity_poly.entity_id
_entity_poly.type
_entity_poly.pdbx_seq_one_letter_code
_entity_poly.pdbx_strand_id
1 'polypeptide(L)'
;MAKPVSALVNMYRITGDDWDNWGDVAAHFDVSRDMASAGLIGRDSRSGKSWPDLDMLPLGWLTDPGSNDGPHRYSRLTLHEQRTQMTLWGFARSPLMFGGDVRKLDDTTLGLITNPTLLNINSFSSNNKEFPYVTASTAVRGKNLMKTGQLRRVPADVREPEIKVLGLTSCTDSEADGWSVTVIDHDLEKICWKAESHKSKKQPLCLYKRNPPLTSDEEMISSWPPQSKLQLSASCSMDICLDASPKQRLTAREIKRGTFSRCRWEANQMWEFHGNGSLVNSYSRQCAVVRKIKVNGVSGVRSWVATGREGEIYMAFFNLNPRSTTITAQISDLGKVLPVKVLSNATCNYMEVWSNRDLGTIAQTISYAVEGHGTALFVLRCQ
;
A
#
# COMPACT_ATOMS: atom_id res chain seq x y z
N MET A 1 7.51 -13.53 -5.85
CA MET A 1 6.58 -14.59 -5.42
C MET A 1 5.34 -14.75 -6.33
N ALA A 2 4.84 -13.72 -7.01
CA ALA A 2 3.61 -13.81 -7.81
C ALA A 2 3.69 -14.69 -9.09
N LYS A 3 4.85 -14.73 -9.78
CA LYS A 3 4.99 -15.40 -11.09
C LYS A 3 4.57 -16.89 -11.13
N PRO A 4 4.94 -17.75 -10.17
CA PRO A 4 4.49 -19.15 -10.17
C PRO A 4 2.99 -19.29 -9.92
N VAL A 5 2.41 -18.43 -9.07
CA VAL A 5 1.00 -18.49 -8.67
C VAL A 5 0.08 -17.99 -9.79
N SER A 6 0.48 -16.94 -10.51
CA SER A 6 -0.36 -16.34 -11.56
C SER A 6 -0.71 -17.29 -12.70
N ALA A 7 0.07 -18.35 -12.95
CA ALA A 7 -0.28 -19.35 -13.95
C ALA A 7 -1.39 -20.32 -13.49
N LEU A 8 -1.72 -20.36 -12.20
CA LEU A 8 -2.57 -21.39 -11.58
C LEU A 8 -3.94 -20.87 -11.14
N VAL A 9 -4.11 -19.56 -10.97
CA VAL A 9 -5.31 -18.96 -10.38
C VAL A 9 -5.87 -17.82 -11.22
N ASN A 10 -7.15 -17.52 -11.06
CA ASN A 10 -7.82 -16.40 -11.74
C ASN A 10 -7.47 -15.04 -11.11
N MET A 11 -7.21 -15.01 -9.80
CA MET A 11 -6.79 -13.82 -9.09
C MET A 11 -5.96 -14.23 -7.86
N TYR A 12 -5.07 -13.34 -7.42
CA TYR A 12 -4.27 -13.54 -6.22
C TYR A 12 -4.01 -12.20 -5.54
N ARG A 13 -4.28 -12.13 -4.22
CA ARG A 13 -4.05 -10.93 -3.44
C ARG A 13 -2.56 -10.60 -3.40
N ILE A 14 -2.22 -9.34 -3.65
CA ILE A 14 -0.84 -8.85 -3.74
C ILE A 14 -0.43 -7.92 -2.59
N THR A 15 -1.39 -7.55 -1.74
CA THR A 15 -1.21 -6.68 -0.57
C THR A 15 -1.79 -7.35 0.69
N GLY A 16 -1.61 -6.69 1.84
CA GLY A 16 -2.44 -6.99 3.02
C GLY A 16 -3.89 -6.56 2.79
N ASP A 17 -4.72 -6.64 3.83
CA ASP A 17 -6.10 -6.21 3.70
C ASP A 17 -6.19 -4.69 3.49
N ASP A 18 -6.99 -4.25 2.51
CA ASP A 18 -7.23 -2.83 2.23
C ASP A 18 -8.41 -2.29 3.06
N TRP A 19 -8.21 -1.13 3.68
CA TRP A 19 -9.24 -0.42 4.43
C TRP A 19 -9.29 1.05 4.08
N ASP A 20 -10.33 1.70 4.58
CA ASP A 20 -10.70 3.07 4.29
C ASP A 20 -9.81 4.12 4.97
N ASN A 21 -8.49 3.99 4.85
CA ASN A 21 -7.53 5.02 5.23
C ASN A 21 -6.50 5.25 4.13
N TRP A 22 -6.02 6.48 4.03
CA TRP A 22 -5.09 6.87 2.96
C TRP A 22 -3.80 6.06 2.95
N GLY A 23 -3.30 5.61 4.11
CA GLY A 23 -2.07 4.83 4.18
C GLY A 23 -2.16 3.52 3.39
N ASP A 24 -3.29 2.84 3.50
CA ASP A 24 -3.54 1.58 2.78
C ASP A 24 -3.70 1.85 1.28
N VAL A 25 -4.54 2.81 0.87
CA VAL A 25 -4.71 3.20 -0.54
C VAL A 25 -3.37 3.59 -1.18
N ALA A 26 -2.56 4.39 -0.49
CA ALA A 26 -1.27 4.87 -0.99
C ALA A 26 -0.24 3.73 -1.17
N ALA A 27 -0.27 2.71 -0.33
CA ALA A 27 0.65 1.57 -0.41
C ALA A 27 0.45 0.74 -1.71
N HIS A 28 -0.75 0.76 -2.29
CA HIS A 28 -1.06 0.01 -3.52
C HIS A 28 -0.36 0.55 -4.77
N PHE A 29 0.12 1.81 -4.77
CA PHE A 29 0.77 2.41 -5.94
C PHE A 29 2.07 1.69 -6.34
N ASP A 30 2.96 1.46 -5.38
CA ASP A 30 4.26 0.82 -5.65
C ASP A 30 4.07 -0.64 -6.07
N VAL A 31 3.17 -1.37 -5.41
CA VAL A 31 2.88 -2.78 -5.76
C VAL A 31 2.22 -2.88 -7.13
N SER A 32 1.28 -2.00 -7.45
CA SER A 32 0.63 -1.95 -8.77
C SER A 32 1.64 -1.68 -9.88
N ARG A 33 2.56 -0.71 -9.68
CA ARG A 33 3.66 -0.42 -10.62
C ARG A 33 4.50 -1.67 -10.86
N ASP A 34 4.90 -2.36 -9.80
CA ASP A 34 5.78 -3.52 -9.90
C ASP A 34 5.09 -4.68 -10.63
N MET A 35 3.79 -4.89 -10.41
CA MET A 35 3.00 -5.92 -11.10
C MET A 35 2.79 -5.59 -12.58
N ALA A 36 2.52 -4.32 -12.91
CA ALA A 36 2.44 -3.86 -14.30
C ALA A 36 3.78 -4.04 -15.02
N SER A 37 4.88 -3.61 -14.40
CA SER A 37 6.24 -3.71 -14.95
C SER A 37 6.69 -5.17 -15.13
N ALA A 38 6.21 -6.08 -14.27
CA ALA A 38 6.46 -7.51 -14.38
C ALA A 38 5.58 -8.22 -15.42
N GLY A 39 4.66 -7.52 -16.10
CA GLY A 39 3.75 -8.11 -17.08
C GLY A 39 2.77 -9.11 -16.47
N LEU A 40 2.31 -8.85 -15.25
CA LEU A 40 1.45 -9.75 -14.49
C LEU A 40 -0.04 -9.39 -14.55
N ILE A 41 -0.38 -8.21 -15.07
CA ILE A 41 -1.78 -7.80 -15.27
C ILE A 41 -2.39 -8.61 -16.41
N GLY A 42 -3.43 -9.41 -16.12
CA GLY A 42 -4.16 -10.18 -17.14
C GLY A 42 -3.29 -11.25 -17.81
N ARG A 43 -2.36 -11.85 -17.07
CA ARG A 43 -1.47 -12.90 -17.59
C ARG A 43 -2.26 -14.18 -17.87
N ASP A 44 -1.85 -14.96 -18.87
CA ASP A 44 -2.45 -16.27 -19.13
C ASP A 44 -2.31 -17.21 -17.92
N SER A 45 -3.40 -17.89 -17.60
CA SER A 45 -3.50 -18.91 -16.55
C SER A 45 -4.19 -20.16 -17.08
N ARG A 46 -4.11 -21.26 -16.33
CA ARG A 46 -4.82 -22.52 -16.68
C ARG A 46 -6.33 -22.35 -16.88
N SER A 47 -6.93 -21.34 -16.27
CA SER A 47 -8.37 -21.08 -16.27
C SER A 47 -8.74 -19.81 -17.05
N GLY A 48 -7.84 -19.34 -17.93
CA GLY A 48 -8.06 -18.14 -18.75
C GLY A 48 -7.02 -17.06 -18.44
N LYS A 49 -7.40 -16.06 -17.66
CA LYS A 49 -6.53 -14.93 -17.26
C LYS A 49 -6.35 -14.89 -15.74
N SER A 50 -5.23 -14.33 -15.30
CA SER A 50 -4.89 -14.09 -13.91
C SER A 50 -4.71 -12.61 -13.63
N TRP A 51 -5.30 -12.15 -12.52
CA TRP A 51 -5.37 -10.74 -12.15
C TRP A 51 -4.74 -10.49 -10.78
N PRO A 52 -3.79 -9.54 -10.66
CA PRO A 52 -3.32 -9.07 -9.36
C PRO A 52 -4.47 -8.39 -8.60
N ASP A 53 -4.77 -8.92 -7.41
CA ASP A 53 -5.88 -8.45 -6.58
C ASP A 53 -5.39 -7.47 -5.50
N LEU A 54 -5.84 -6.22 -5.62
CA LEU A 54 -5.57 -5.12 -4.69
C LEU A 54 -6.52 -5.12 -3.50
N ASP A 55 -7.32 -6.18 -3.34
CA ASP A 55 -8.35 -6.34 -2.32
C ASP A 55 -9.64 -5.54 -2.60
N MET A 56 -10.64 -5.81 -1.76
CA MET A 56 -11.98 -5.23 -1.83
C MET A 56 -11.97 -3.71 -1.67
N LEU A 57 -12.99 -3.06 -2.22
CA LEU A 57 -13.19 -1.61 -2.16
C LEU A 57 -13.93 -1.24 -0.84
N PRO A 58 -13.28 -0.57 0.12
CA PRO A 58 -13.88 -0.17 1.39
C PRO A 58 -14.67 1.13 1.22
N LEU A 59 -15.75 1.06 0.43
CA LEU A 59 -16.62 2.17 0.05
C LEU A 59 -18.03 2.02 0.64
N GLY A 60 -18.76 3.12 0.76
CA GLY A 60 -20.14 3.11 1.25
C GLY A 60 -20.25 2.79 2.76
N TRP A 61 -21.25 1.99 3.14
CA TRP A 61 -21.55 1.64 4.53
C TRP A 61 -20.84 0.36 4.97
N LEU A 62 -19.97 0.45 5.98
CA LEU A 62 -18.97 -0.55 6.39
C LEU A 62 -18.97 -0.78 7.91
N THR A 63 -18.11 -1.68 8.38
CA THR A 63 -17.70 -1.86 9.78
C THR A 63 -16.25 -1.44 10.00
N ASP A 64 -15.81 -1.41 11.26
CA ASP A 64 -14.37 -1.30 11.56
C ASP A 64 -13.60 -2.57 11.16
N PRO A 65 -12.29 -2.44 10.84
CA PRO A 65 -11.45 -3.58 10.49
C PRO A 65 -11.53 -4.72 11.50
N GLY A 66 -11.72 -5.95 11.01
CA GLY A 66 -11.82 -7.15 11.83
C GLY A 66 -13.11 -7.27 12.66
N SER A 67 -14.11 -6.39 12.46
CA SER A 67 -15.40 -6.49 13.12
C SER A 67 -16.51 -6.98 12.18
N ASN A 68 -17.27 -7.98 12.66
CA ASN A 68 -18.42 -8.54 11.95
C ASN A 68 -19.75 -7.82 12.29
N ASP A 69 -19.87 -7.28 13.50
CA ASP A 69 -21.16 -6.83 14.06
C ASP A 69 -21.22 -5.30 14.31
N GLY A 70 -20.13 -4.57 14.04
CA GLY A 70 -20.06 -3.11 14.19
C GLY A 70 -18.94 -2.60 15.10
N PRO A 71 -18.86 -1.28 15.36
CA PRO A 71 -19.81 -0.24 14.96
C PRO A 71 -19.85 -0.06 13.44
N HIS A 72 -21.05 0.15 12.91
CA HIS A 72 -21.24 0.45 11.49
C HIS A 72 -21.05 1.95 11.22
N ARG A 73 -20.48 2.28 10.06
CA ARG A 73 -20.12 3.65 9.68
C ARG A 73 -19.97 3.76 8.17
N TYR A 74 -19.99 4.98 7.65
CA TYR A 74 -19.53 5.20 6.28
C TYR A 74 -18.00 5.10 6.20
N SER A 75 -17.50 4.84 4.99
CA SER A 75 -16.08 4.94 4.64
C SER A 75 -15.49 6.28 5.09
N ARG A 76 -14.28 6.24 5.66
CA ARG A 76 -13.51 7.40 6.09
C ARG A 76 -12.70 8.02 4.95
N LEU A 77 -12.66 7.39 3.78
CA LEU A 77 -12.05 7.96 2.59
C LEU A 77 -12.85 9.17 2.11
N THR A 78 -12.16 10.26 1.86
CA THR A 78 -12.73 11.42 1.16
C THR A 78 -13.10 11.04 -0.27
N LEU A 79 -14.01 11.79 -0.91
CA LEU A 79 -14.36 11.53 -2.31
C LEU A 79 -13.14 11.57 -3.25
N HIS A 80 -12.15 12.43 -2.96
CA HIS A 80 -10.90 12.47 -3.72
C HIS A 80 -10.12 11.15 -3.60
N GLU A 81 -10.00 10.60 -2.39
CA GLU A 81 -9.32 9.33 -2.13
C GLU A 81 -10.09 8.15 -2.73
N GLN A 82 -11.43 8.15 -2.66
CA GLN A 82 -12.26 7.12 -3.28
C GLN A 82 -12.11 7.12 -4.82
N ARG A 83 -12.08 8.30 -5.45
CA ARG A 83 -11.79 8.44 -6.89
C ARG A 83 -10.38 7.97 -7.23
N THR A 84 -9.40 8.30 -6.40
CA THR A 84 -8.01 7.84 -6.55
C THR A 84 -7.92 6.32 -6.49
N GLN A 85 -8.56 5.69 -5.50
CA GLN A 85 -8.60 4.24 -5.36
C GLN A 85 -9.23 3.58 -6.58
N MET A 86 -10.44 4.00 -6.96
CA MET A 86 -11.14 3.44 -8.12
C MET A 86 -10.38 3.62 -9.44
N THR A 87 -9.69 4.76 -9.60
CA THR A 87 -8.85 4.99 -10.78
C THR A 87 -7.65 4.05 -10.78
N LEU A 88 -6.93 3.90 -9.67
CA LEU A 88 -5.80 2.97 -9.58
C LEU A 88 -6.23 1.52 -9.80
N TRP A 89 -7.33 1.06 -9.18
CA TRP A 89 -7.87 -0.29 -9.36
C TRP A 89 -8.27 -0.53 -10.83
N GLY A 90 -8.85 0.47 -11.47
CA GLY A 90 -9.14 0.45 -12.91
C GLY A 90 -7.87 0.24 -13.74
N PHE A 91 -6.84 1.07 -13.53
CA PHE A 91 -5.58 0.96 -14.28
C PHE A 91 -4.78 -0.30 -13.95
N ALA A 92 -4.81 -0.79 -12.71
CA ALA A 92 -4.21 -2.07 -12.33
C ALA A 92 -4.99 -3.27 -12.90
N ARG A 93 -6.20 -3.02 -13.43
CA ARG A 93 -7.18 -4.03 -13.84
C ARG A 93 -7.43 -5.06 -12.73
N SER A 94 -7.51 -4.55 -11.50
CA SER A 94 -7.77 -5.37 -10.33
C SER A 94 -9.24 -5.80 -10.28
N PRO A 95 -9.58 -6.97 -9.73
CA PRO A 95 -10.97 -7.33 -9.47
C PRO A 95 -11.68 -6.24 -8.66
N LEU A 96 -12.90 -5.86 -9.08
CA LEU A 96 -13.69 -4.85 -8.40
C LEU A 96 -14.72 -5.53 -7.50
N MET A 97 -14.37 -5.72 -6.23
CA MET A 97 -15.25 -6.30 -5.21
C MET A 97 -15.69 -5.21 -4.24
N PHE A 98 -16.99 -4.86 -4.24
CA PHE A 98 -17.52 -3.82 -3.34
C PHE A 98 -17.68 -4.37 -1.91
N GLY A 99 -17.03 -3.73 -0.93
CA GLY A 99 -17.06 -4.18 0.47
C GLY A 99 -18.21 -3.63 1.31
N GLY A 100 -18.93 -2.61 0.83
CA GLY A 100 -20.01 -1.96 1.56
C GLY A 100 -21.37 -2.65 1.45
N ASP A 101 -22.29 -2.27 2.34
CA ASP A 101 -23.69 -2.66 2.25
C ASP A 101 -24.40 -1.93 1.11
N VAL A 102 -24.64 -2.63 0.01
CA VAL A 102 -25.31 -2.09 -1.19
C VAL A 102 -26.73 -1.59 -0.95
N ARG A 103 -27.39 -2.00 0.14
CA ARG A 103 -28.74 -1.50 0.50
C ARG A 103 -28.71 -0.07 1.02
N LYS A 104 -27.53 0.44 1.38
CA LYS A 104 -27.29 1.81 1.86
C LYS A 104 -26.41 2.62 0.90
N LEU A 105 -26.40 2.22 -0.37
CA LEU A 105 -25.60 2.89 -1.39
C LEU A 105 -26.20 4.26 -1.71
N ASP A 106 -25.40 5.31 -1.58
CA ASP A 106 -25.75 6.66 -2.02
C ASP A 106 -25.39 6.87 -3.51
N ASP A 107 -25.99 7.90 -4.13
CA ASP A 107 -25.79 8.20 -5.55
C ASP A 107 -24.34 8.54 -5.91
N THR A 108 -23.57 9.10 -4.97
CA THR A 108 -22.16 9.45 -5.20
C THR A 108 -21.31 8.19 -5.30
N THR A 109 -21.49 7.25 -4.36
CA THR A 109 -20.81 5.97 -4.35
C THR A 109 -21.28 5.09 -5.52
N LEU A 110 -22.58 5.12 -5.86
CA LEU A 110 -23.10 4.43 -7.04
C LEU A 110 -22.44 4.95 -8.33
N GLY A 111 -22.45 6.27 -8.55
CA GLY A 111 -21.84 6.89 -9.73
C GLY A 111 -20.33 6.64 -9.83
N LEU A 112 -19.66 6.45 -8.69
CA LEU A 112 -18.26 6.08 -8.63
C LEU A 112 -18.04 4.63 -9.14
N ILE A 113 -18.79 3.66 -8.64
CA ILE A 113 -18.62 2.24 -8.99
C ILE A 113 -19.24 1.86 -10.35
N THR A 114 -20.14 2.70 -10.89
CA THR A 114 -20.74 2.52 -12.22
C THR A 114 -20.16 3.46 -13.28
N ASN A 115 -19.03 4.12 -13.02
CA ASN A 115 -18.42 5.02 -14.00
C ASN A 115 -18.01 4.23 -15.27
N PRO A 116 -18.62 4.50 -16.45
CA PRO A 116 -18.43 3.67 -17.63
C PRO A 116 -16.99 3.73 -18.16
N THR A 117 -16.31 4.87 -18.01
CA THR A 117 -14.91 5.01 -18.44
C THR A 117 -13.98 4.16 -17.57
N LEU A 118 -14.14 4.19 -16.24
CA LEU A 118 -13.35 3.35 -15.34
C LEU A 118 -13.59 1.85 -15.57
N LEU A 119 -14.85 1.45 -15.74
CA LEU A 119 -15.21 0.06 -16.03
C LEU A 119 -14.62 -0.39 -17.37
N ASN A 120 -14.58 0.50 -18.37
CA ASN A 120 -13.96 0.21 -19.65
C ASN A 120 -12.43 0.05 -19.54
N ILE A 121 -11.77 0.91 -18.74
CA ILE A 121 -10.34 0.76 -18.42
C ILE A 121 -10.10 -0.60 -17.76
N ASN A 122 -10.82 -0.91 -16.68
CA ASN A 122 -10.65 -2.15 -15.93
C ASN A 122 -10.87 -3.41 -16.81
N SER A 123 -11.92 -3.41 -17.63
CA SER A 123 -12.37 -4.61 -18.35
C SER A 123 -11.68 -4.81 -19.71
N PHE A 124 -11.35 -3.72 -20.40
CA PHE A 124 -11.00 -3.79 -21.83
C PHE A 124 -9.69 -3.10 -22.21
N SER A 125 -9.06 -2.33 -21.32
CA SER A 125 -7.79 -1.68 -21.69
C SER A 125 -6.62 -2.65 -21.78
N SER A 126 -5.59 -2.23 -22.50
CA SER A 126 -4.31 -2.92 -22.62
C SER A 126 -3.15 -1.95 -22.34
N ASN A 127 -1.93 -2.47 -22.23
CA ASN A 127 -0.71 -1.68 -22.00
C ASN A 127 -0.75 -0.81 -20.73
N ASN A 128 -1.54 -1.20 -19.74
CA ASN A 128 -1.65 -0.55 -18.45
C ASN A 128 -0.29 -0.51 -17.75
N LYS A 129 0.24 0.70 -17.50
CA LYS A 129 1.51 0.87 -16.81
C LYS A 129 1.65 2.26 -16.21
N GLU A 130 2.56 2.37 -15.26
CA GLU A 130 2.97 3.67 -14.74
C GLU A 130 3.68 4.48 -15.83
N PHE A 131 3.35 5.77 -15.90
CA PHE A 131 3.95 6.74 -16.79
C PHE A 131 4.84 7.70 -15.99
N PRO A 132 6.18 7.52 -16.02
CA PRO A 132 7.08 8.26 -15.14
C PRO A 132 7.41 9.68 -15.63
N TYR A 133 7.02 10.04 -16.85
CA TYR A 133 7.39 11.32 -17.47
C TYR A 133 6.42 12.45 -17.12
N VAL A 134 6.30 12.72 -15.82
CA VAL A 134 5.49 13.82 -15.29
C VAL A 134 6.31 14.76 -14.42
N THR A 135 5.89 16.02 -14.37
CA THR A 135 6.48 17.05 -13.51
C THR A 135 5.41 17.65 -12.60
N ALA A 136 5.83 18.12 -11.43
CA ALA A 136 4.94 18.68 -10.42
C ALA A 136 5.33 20.13 -10.10
N SER A 137 4.35 21.02 -10.00
CA SER A 137 4.52 22.36 -9.44
C SER A 137 3.44 22.62 -8.39
N THR A 138 3.84 23.16 -7.24
CA THR A 138 2.89 23.54 -6.18
C THR A 138 2.39 24.96 -6.43
N ALA A 139 1.09 25.18 -6.28
CA ALA A 139 0.50 26.51 -6.40
C ALA A 139 0.97 27.39 -5.23
N VAL A 140 2.00 28.21 -5.47
CA VAL A 140 2.41 29.25 -4.51
C VAL A 140 1.41 30.41 -4.63
N ARG A 141 0.51 30.57 -3.66
CA ARG A 141 -0.27 31.82 -3.52
C ARG A 141 0.71 32.97 -3.29
N GLY A 142 0.84 33.83 -4.29
CA GLY A 142 1.89 34.85 -4.35
C GLY A 142 1.76 35.96 -3.31
N LYS A 143 2.92 36.42 -2.84
CA LYS A 143 3.26 37.85 -2.71
C LYS A 143 4.70 38.05 -3.19
N ASN A 144 4.84 38.86 -4.23
CA ASN A 144 6.01 39.58 -4.74
C ASN A 144 7.42 39.01 -4.44
N LEU A 145 8.11 38.50 -5.46
CA LEU A 145 9.51 38.88 -5.70
C LEU A 145 9.94 38.56 -7.14
N MET A 146 10.80 39.44 -7.64
CA MET A 146 11.17 39.69 -9.03
C MET A 146 11.76 38.50 -9.80
N LYS A 147 11.67 38.62 -11.13
CA LYS A 147 12.44 37.87 -12.14
C LYS A 147 13.92 37.78 -11.76
N THR A 148 14.43 36.56 -11.67
CA THR A 148 15.77 36.17 -12.15
C THR A 148 15.76 34.68 -12.42
N GLY A 149 16.08 34.31 -13.65
CA GLY A 149 16.23 32.92 -14.05
C GLY A 149 17.46 32.29 -13.40
N GLN A 150 17.28 31.12 -12.81
CA GLN A 150 18.29 30.07 -12.74
C GLN A 150 17.61 28.76 -12.34
N LEU A 151 17.75 27.75 -13.19
CA LEU A 151 17.39 26.37 -12.88
C LEU A 151 18.07 25.96 -11.56
N ARG A 152 17.27 25.76 -10.51
CA ARG A 152 17.72 25.02 -9.33
C ARG A 152 17.35 23.55 -9.50
N ARG A 153 18.34 22.73 -9.86
CA ARG A 153 18.35 21.32 -9.45
C ARG A 153 18.23 21.31 -7.93
N VAL A 154 17.13 20.77 -7.41
CA VAL A 154 17.00 20.54 -5.97
C VAL A 154 17.87 19.34 -5.62
N PRO A 155 18.90 19.47 -4.78
CA PRO A 155 19.63 18.33 -4.25
C PRO A 155 18.70 17.55 -3.30
N ALA A 156 18.65 16.23 -3.48
CA ALA A 156 18.03 15.31 -2.55
C ALA A 156 18.82 15.29 -1.23
N ASP A 157 18.48 16.15 -0.29
CA ASP A 157 18.84 15.97 1.12
C ASP A 157 17.76 16.56 2.03
N VAL A 158 16.59 15.92 2.01
CA VAL A 158 15.74 15.86 3.20
C VAL A 158 16.01 14.49 3.78
N ARG A 159 16.69 14.39 4.92
CA ARG A 159 16.88 13.12 5.62
C ARG A 159 15.51 12.54 5.97
N GLU A 160 15.08 11.58 5.17
CA GLU A 160 13.81 10.87 5.29
C GLU A 160 13.73 10.15 6.65
N PRO A 161 12.56 10.15 7.32
CA PRO A 161 12.41 9.40 8.56
C PRO A 161 12.36 7.90 8.27
N GLU A 162 13.49 7.20 8.45
CA GLU A 162 13.53 5.74 8.43
C GLU A 162 12.61 5.16 9.52
N ILE A 163 11.64 4.33 9.12
CA ILE A 163 10.75 3.60 10.04
C ILE A 163 11.22 2.16 10.13
N LYS A 164 11.48 1.70 11.36
CA LYS A 164 11.73 0.30 11.66
C LYS A 164 10.39 -0.42 11.76
N VAL A 165 10.16 -1.42 10.91
CA VAL A 165 8.95 -2.24 10.91
C VAL A 165 9.34 -3.69 11.22
N LEU A 166 8.52 -4.35 12.02
CA LEU A 166 8.69 -5.75 12.38
C LEU A 166 7.92 -6.59 11.35
N GLY A 167 8.51 -7.68 10.87
CA GLY A 167 7.92 -8.57 9.87
C GLY A 167 8.40 -10.00 10.04
N LEU A 168 7.96 -10.88 9.14
CA LEU A 168 8.34 -12.30 9.10
C LEU A 168 9.25 -12.58 7.90
N THR A 169 10.26 -13.42 8.09
CA THR A 169 11.14 -13.92 7.02
C THR A 169 11.47 -15.39 7.23
N SER A 170 12.14 -16.02 6.25
CA SER A 170 12.70 -17.37 6.42
C SER A 170 13.76 -17.35 7.51
N CYS A 171 13.79 -18.35 8.39
CA CYS A 171 14.82 -18.45 9.44
C CYS A 171 16.23 -18.74 8.91
N THR A 172 16.36 -19.07 7.63
CA THR A 172 17.65 -19.22 6.95
C THR A 172 18.19 -17.89 6.40
N ASP A 173 17.42 -16.82 6.49
CA ASP A 173 17.80 -15.47 6.07
C ASP A 173 18.82 -14.91 7.07
N SER A 174 19.98 -14.46 6.59
CA SER A 174 21.01 -13.88 7.45
C SER A 174 20.56 -12.57 8.13
N GLU A 175 19.49 -11.94 7.64
CA GLU A 175 18.86 -10.79 8.27
C GLU A 175 18.05 -11.15 9.52
N ALA A 176 17.77 -12.44 9.80
CA ALA A 176 16.91 -12.87 10.91
C ALA A 176 17.60 -12.92 12.29
N ASP A 177 18.93 -12.92 12.34
CA ASP A 177 19.74 -13.16 13.55
C ASP A 177 20.00 -11.88 14.39
N GLY A 178 19.02 -11.00 14.45
CA GLY A 178 19.15 -9.64 14.97
C GLY A 178 18.72 -9.42 16.42
N TRP A 179 18.21 -10.43 17.12
CA TRP A 179 17.64 -10.28 18.47
C TRP A 179 18.63 -10.60 19.60
N SER A 180 18.50 -9.88 20.71
CA SER A 180 19.22 -10.15 21.95
C SER A 180 18.34 -9.93 23.17
N VAL A 181 18.57 -10.69 24.24
CA VAL A 181 17.86 -10.53 25.51
C VAL A 181 18.56 -9.48 26.37
N THR A 182 17.77 -8.61 26.98
CA THR A 182 18.21 -7.60 27.96
C THR A 182 17.36 -7.73 29.21
N VAL A 183 18.01 -7.83 30.37
CA VAL A 183 17.34 -7.89 31.68
C VAL A 183 17.29 -6.48 32.25
N ILE A 184 16.11 -6.03 32.69
CA ILE A 184 15.92 -4.66 33.21
C ILE A 184 15.76 -4.65 34.73
N ASP A 185 15.02 -5.62 35.27
CA ASP A 185 14.81 -5.82 36.71
C ASP A 185 14.54 -7.32 36.95
N HIS A 186 14.56 -7.76 38.22
CA HIS A 186 14.62 -9.16 38.66
C HIS A 186 13.56 -10.12 38.07
N ASP A 187 12.50 -9.62 37.41
CA ASP A 187 11.47 -10.43 36.75
C ASP A 187 11.06 -9.95 35.32
N LEU A 188 11.65 -8.86 34.81
CA LEU A 188 11.25 -8.26 33.52
C LEU A 188 12.37 -8.35 32.48
N GLU A 189 12.26 -9.34 31.61
CA GLU A 189 13.13 -9.52 30.45
C GLU A 189 12.55 -8.84 29.19
N LYS A 190 13.42 -8.20 28.40
CA LYS A 190 13.08 -7.70 27.05
C LYS A 190 13.91 -8.40 26.00
N ILE A 191 13.29 -8.67 24.85
CA ILE A 191 14.00 -9.08 23.63
C ILE A 191 14.10 -7.85 22.71
N CYS A 192 15.32 -7.45 22.37
CA CYS A 192 15.62 -6.23 21.62
C CYS A 192 16.34 -6.53 20.31
N TRP A 193 16.03 -5.75 19.28
CA TRP A 193 16.75 -5.80 18.01
C TRP A 193 18.05 -5.00 18.09
N LYS A 194 19.16 -5.57 17.60
CA LYS A 194 20.50 -4.95 17.56
C LYS A 194 20.44 -3.51 17.01
N ALA A 195 21.05 -2.57 17.73
CA ALA A 195 21.21 -1.19 17.27
C ALA A 195 22.46 -1.06 16.40
N GLU A 196 22.36 -0.42 15.23
CA GLU A 196 23.53 -0.08 14.42
C GLU A 196 24.23 1.15 15.00
N SER A 197 25.52 0.97 15.34
CA SER A 197 26.58 1.98 15.51
C SER A 197 26.32 3.21 16.42
N HIS A 198 27.35 3.57 17.19
CA HIS A 198 27.42 4.62 18.22
C HIS A 198 27.02 6.07 17.79
N LYS A 199 26.56 6.29 16.56
CA LYS A 199 26.20 7.63 16.04
C LYS A 199 24.70 7.94 16.01
N SER A 200 23.81 6.98 16.29
CA SER A 200 22.36 7.26 16.34
C SER A 200 21.81 7.18 17.78
N LYS A 201 21.29 8.30 18.30
CA LYS A 201 20.62 8.39 19.63
C LYS A 201 19.25 7.69 19.69
N LYS A 202 18.95 6.71 18.83
CA LYS A 202 17.63 6.05 18.77
C LYS A 202 17.65 4.74 19.54
N GLN A 203 16.74 4.59 20.50
CA GLN A 203 16.58 3.35 21.27
C GLN A 203 16.26 2.15 20.36
N PRO A 204 16.82 0.95 20.65
CA PRO A 204 16.48 -0.28 19.93
C PRO A 204 14.99 -0.62 20.09
N LEU A 205 14.45 -1.35 19.10
CA LEU A 205 13.09 -1.87 19.19
C LEU A 205 13.11 -3.07 20.14
N CYS A 206 12.35 -3.00 21.23
CA CYS A 206 12.32 -4.03 22.26
C CYS A 206 10.89 -4.47 22.55
N LEU A 207 10.72 -5.76 22.84
CA LEU A 207 9.46 -6.39 23.23
C LEU A 207 9.62 -7.02 24.62
N TYR A 208 8.56 -6.95 25.42
CA TYR A 208 8.54 -7.52 26.77
C TYR A 208 8.27 -9.03 26.68
N LYS A 209 9.08 -9.83 27.37
CA LYS A 209 8.86 -11.27 27.50
C LYS A 209 7.71 -11.51 28.48
N ARG A 210 6.76 -12.34 28.07
CA ARG A 210 5.66 -12.83 28.90
C ARG A 210 5.76 -14.35 28.97
N ASN A 211 6.06 -14.86 30.17
CA ASN A 211 6.10 -16.29 30.43
C ASN A 211 4.69 -16.84 30.66
N PRO A 212 4.45 -18.13 30.37
CA PRO A 212 3.24 -18.82 30.80
C PRO A 212 3.06 -18.68 32.31
N PRO A 213 1.83 -18.51 32.83
CA PRO A 213 1.60 -18.59 34.26
C PRO A 213 2.03 -19.97 34.75
N LEU A 214 2.82 -20.00 35.83
CA LEU A 214 3.14 -21.21 36.58
C LEU A 214 1.86 -21.64 37.31
N THR A 215 1.02 -22.47 36.70
CA THR A 215 -0.13 -23.07 37.40
C THR A 215 0.26 -24.41 37.98
N SER A 216 -0.06 -24.61 39.26
CA SER A 216 0.08 -25.85 40.02
C SER A 216 -0.95 -26.92 39.66
N ASP A 217 -1.89 -26.63 38.76
CA ASP A 217 -3.06 -27.47 38.57
C ASP A 217 -2.98 -28.16 37.21
N GLU A 218 -2.72 -29.47 37.28
CA GLU A 218 -2.81 -30.43 36.20
C GLU A 218 -4.24 -30.46 35.65
N GLU A 219 -4.49 -29.79 34.52
CA GLU A 219 -5.35 -30.29 33.43
C GLU A 219 -5.42 -29.23 32.30
N MET A 220 -4.84 -29.59 31.13
CA MET A 220 -4.82 -28.87 29.83
C MET A 220 -3.51 -28.23 29.31
N ILE A 221 -2.33 -28.55 29.84
CA ILE A 221 -1.06 -28.23 29.12
C ILE A 221 -0.08 -29.41 29.18
N SER A 222 -0.48 -30.58 28.67
CA SER A 222 0.36 -31.80 28.71
C SER A 222 1.19 -32.09 27.45
N SER A 223 1.46 -31.11 26.58
CA SER A 223 2.24 -31.35 25.35
C SER A 223 3.37 -30.36 25.02
N TRP A 224 3.72 -29.44 25.93
CA TRP A 224 4.62 -28.32 25.59
C TRP A 224 5.81 -28.26 26.55
N PRO A 225 7.07 -28.43 26.08
CA PRO A 225 8.23 -28.38 26.95
C PRO A 225 8.35 -27.03 27.68
N PRO A 226 8.73 -26.99 28.97
CA PRO A 226 8.47 -25.84 29.84
C PRO A 226 9.40 -24.63 29.68
N GLN A 227 10.38 -24.66 28.76
CA GLN A 227 11.52 -23.72 28.81
C GLN A 227 11.84 -22.96 27.53
N SER A 228 11.14 -23.17 26.41
CA SER A 228 11.52 -22.52 25.13
C SER A 228 10.48 -21.57 24.53
N LYS A 229 9.21 -21.61 24.98
CA LYS A 229 8.10 -20.89 24.34
C LYS A 229 7.60 -19.74 25.20
N LEU A 230 7.54 -18.55 24.62
CA LEU A 230 7.16 -17.30 25.28
C LEU A 230 6.20 -16.47 24.41
N GLN A 231 5.46 -15.57 25.04
CA GLN A 231 4.75 -14.50 24.34
C GLN A 231 5.60 -13.21 24.39
N LEU A 232 5.41 -12.35 23.38
CA LEU A 232 6.09 -11.06 23.30
C LEU A 232 5.10 -9.92 23.26
N SER A 233 5.21 -8.98 24.20
CA SER A 233 4.31 -7.85 24.32
C SER A 233 4.95 -6.54 23.85
N ALA A 234 4.14 -5.67 23.24
CA ALA A 234 4.56 -4.32 22.87
C ALA A 234 4.64 -3.35 24.08
N SER A 235 3.92 -3.65 25.15
CA SER A 235 3.81 -2.82 26.36
C SER A 235 4.12 -3.62 27.63
N CYS A 236 4.45 -2.90 28.70
CA CYS A 236 4.61 -3.49 30.04
C CYS A 236 3.25 -3.94 30.63
N SER A 237 2.12 -3.43 30.11
CA SER A 237 0.78 -3.87 30.53
C SER A 237 0.45 -5.30 30.08
N MET A 238 1.23 -5.85 29.14
CA MET A 238 1.10 -7.23 28.66
C MET A 238 -0.25 -7.58 28.01
N ASP A 239 -1.05 -6.61 27.59
CA ASP A 239 -2.38 -6.86 27.00
C ASP A 239 -2.33 -7.18 25.49
N ILE A 240 -1.26 -6.78 24.83
CA ILE A 240 -1.11 -6.81 23.37
C ILE A 240 0.16 -7.58 23.00
N CYS A 241 -0.01 -8.74 22.35
CA CYS A 241 1.04 -9.69 22.03
C CYS A 241 1.36 -9.73 20.54
N LEU A 242 2.61 -10.07 20.23
CA LEU A 242 3.14 -10.26 18.89
C LEU A 242 2.51 -11.51 18.27
N ASP A 243 1.85 -11.31 17.13
CA ASP A 243 1.11 -12.34 16.42
C ASP A 243 1.79 -12.62 15.08
N ALA A 244 2.01 -13.89 14.74
CA ALA A 244 2.52 -14.29 13.42
C ALA A 244 1.42 -14.62 12.41
N SER A 245 0.15 -14.38 12.76
CA SER A 245 -0.96 -14.45 11.83
C SER A 245 -0.91 -13.24 10.89
N PRO A 246 -1.17 -13.41 9.59
CA PRO A 246 -1.40 -12.29 8.67
C PRO A 246 -2.72 -11.53 8.97
N LYS A 247 -3.30 -11.68 10.17
CA LYS A 247 -4.55 -11.01 10.55
C LYS A 247 -4.27 -9.55 10.89
N GLN A 248 -4.85 -8.68 10.05
CA GLN A 248 -5.21 -7.28 10.23
C GLN A 248 -4.93 -6.66 11.62
N ARG A 249 -4.07 -5.62 11.65
CA ARG A 249 -3.90 -4.75 12.82
C ARG A 249 -4.95 -3.63 12.82
N LEU A 250 -5.42 -3.30 14.02
CA LEU A 250 -6.23 -2.13 14.34
C LEU A 250 -5.37 -0.83 14.43
N THR A 251 -5.94 0.26 13.91
CA THR A 251 -5.66 1.72 13.95
C THR A 251 -4.23 2.30 13.78
N ALA A 252 -4.16 3.37 12.98
CA ALA A 252 -2.96 4.09 12.55
C ALA A 252 -2.14 4.80 13.65
N ARG A 253 -2.58 4.82 14.92
CA ARG A 253 -1.77 5.30 16.05
C ARG A 253 -0.96 4.20 16.74
N GLU A 254 -1.31 2.93 16.55
CA GLU A 254 -0.68 1.78 17.22
C GLU A 254 0.22 0.97 16.27
N ILE A 255 0.10 1.22 14.95
CA ILE A 255 0.87 0.60 13.87
C ILE A 255 2.09 1.45 13.52
N LYS A 256 3.18 1.30 14.27
CA LYS A 256 4.50 1.57 13.66
C LYS A 256 5.31 0.31 13.36
N ARG A 257 5.00 -0.86 13.94
CA ARG A 257 6.04 -1.88 14.21
C ARG A 257 5.54 -3.36 14.38
N GLY A 258 5.03 -4.07 13.35
CA GLY A 258 4.71 -5.54 13.39
C GLY A 258 3.28 -5.99 13.04
N THR A 259 2.85 -7.20 13.46
CA THR A 259 1.45 -7.67 13.67
C THR A 259 1.19 -7.95 15.17
N PHE A 260 0.18 -7.35 15.80
CA PHE A 260 -0.04 -7.36 17.26
C PHE A 260 -1.54 -7.56 17.47
N SER A 261 -1.92 -8.45 18.38
CA SER A 261 -3.31 -8.73 18.72
C SER A 261 -3.43 -8.92 20.24
N ARG A 262 -4.66 -9.01 20.76
CA ARG A 262 -4.86 -9.27 22.20
C ARG A 262 -4.17 -10.57 22.58
N CYS A 263 -3.45 -10.57 23.70
CA CYS A 263 -2.71 -11.75 24.14
C CYS A 263 -3.65 -12.95 24.39
N ARG A 264 -3.35 -14.07 23.72
CA ARG A 264 -4.02 -15.37 23.83
C ARG A 264 -2.98 -16.47 23.74
N TRP A 265 -3.11 -17.52 24.55
CA TRP A 265 -2.20 -18.67 24.54
C TRP A 265 -2.42 -19.58 23.32
N GLU A 266 -2.32 -19.00 22.13
CA GLU A 266 -2.48 -19.65 20.82
C GLU A 266 -1.12 -19.76 20.11
N ALA A 267 -0.92 -20.81 19.32
CA ALA A 267 0.38 -21.12 18.68
C ALA A 267 0.94 -20.01 17.78
N ASN A 268 0.08 -19.16 17.20
CA ASN A 268 0.43 -17.99 16.40
C ASN A 268 1.05 -16.85 17.22
N GLN A 269 0.87 -16.81 18.54
CA GLN A 269 1.48 -15.85 19.45
C GLN A 269 2.63 -16.44 20.28
N MET A 270 3.00 -17.70 20.03
CA MET A 270 4.09 -18.38 20.73
C MET A 270 5.38 -18.25 19.93
N TRP A 271 6.42 -17.77 20.61
CA TRP A 271 7.72 -17.49 20.03
C TRP A 271 8.82 -18.25 20.76
N GLU A 272 9.85 -18.64 20.02
CA GLU A 272 11.03 -19.36 20.50
C GLU A 272 12.26 -18.51 20.16
N PHE A 273 12.98 -18.07 21.20
CA PHE A 273 14.24 -17.36 21.03
C PHE A 273 15.39 -18.36 21.02
N HIS A 274 16.19 -18.34 19.96
CA HIS A 274 17.35 -19.20 19.81
C HIS A 274 18.64 -18.44 20.11
N GLY A 275 19.65 -19.13 20.64
CA GLY A 275 20.95 -18.54 21.00
C GLY A 275 21.75 -17.95 19.83
N ASN A 276 21.36 -18.22 18.58
CA ASN A 276 21.91 -17.57 17.39
C ASN A 276 21.35 -16.15 17.15
N GLY A 277 20.37 -15.71 17.95
CA GLY A 277 19.71 -14.40 17.80
C GLY A 277 18.48 -14.41 16.90
N SER A 278 18.01 -15.58 16.48
CA SER A 278 16.75 -15.75 15.75
C SER A 278 15.56 -15.88 16.71
N LEU A 279 14.41 -15.39 16.27
CA LEU A 279 13.16 -15.41 17.03
C LEU A 279 12.07 -16.06 16.16
N VAL A 280 11.79 -17.34 16.41
CA VAL A 280 10.97 -18.22 15.57
C VAL A 280 9.54 -18.27 16.10
N ASN A 281 8.54 -18.21 15.22
CA ASN A 281 7.16 -18.46 15.61
C ASN A 281 6.80 -19.94 15.53
N SER A 282 6.12 -20.46 16.55
CA SER A 282 5.76 -21.89 16.63
C SER A 282 4.71 -22.33 15.59
N TYR A 283 3.85 -21.42 15.10
CA TYR A 283 2.82 -21.70 14.09
C TYR A 283 3.36 -21.54 12.67
N SER A 284 3.86 -20.35 12.31
CA SER A 284 4.27 -20.06 10.94
C SER A 284 5.64 -20.65 10.57
N ARG A 285 6.44 -21.06 11.58
CA ARG A 285 7.85 -21.48 11.41
C ARG A 285 8.74 -20.43 10.75
N GLN A 286 8.31 -19.17 10.78
CA GLN A 286 9.05 -18.02 10.27
C GLN A 286 9.73 -17.27 11.41
N CYS A 287 10.77 -16.53 11.07
CA CYS A 287 11.54 -15.72 12.01
C CYS A 287 11.09 -14.26 11.97
N ALA A 288 10.99 -13.64 13.14
CA ALA A 288 10.76 -12.20 13.26
C ALA A 288 12.02 -11.43 12.84
N VAL A 289 11.84 -10.43 11.98
CA VAL A 289 12.91 -9.54 11.51
C VAL A 289 12.47 -8.09 11.63
N VAL A 290 13.39 -7.18 11.98
CA VAL A 290 13.13 -5.74 11.93
C VAL A 290 13.74 -5.17 10.65
N ARG A 291 12.89 -4.87 9.67
CA ARG A 291 13.28 -4.22 8.42
C ARG A 291 13.26 -2.72 8.60
N LYS A 292 14.28 -2.04 8.05
CA LYS A 292 14.21 -0.60 7.83
C LYS A 292 13.38 -0.37 6.59
N ILE A 293 12.16 0.09 6.77
CA ILE A 293 11.41 0.65 5.67
C ILE A 293 11.85 2.11 5.61
N LYS A 294 12.56 2.47 4.54
CA LYS A 294 12.46 3.84 4.06
C LYS A 294 11.00 4.01 3.76
N VAL A 295 10.27 4.69 4.63
CA VAL A 295 9.00 5.25 4.22
C VAL A 295 9.41 6.33 3.24
N ASN A 296 9.61 5.92 1.99
CA ASN A 296 9.00 6.64 0.90
C ASN A 296 7.55 6.75 1.37
N GLY A 297 7.21 7.84 2.07
CA GLY A 297 5.82 8.25 2.08
C GLY A 297 5.50 8.24 0.60
N VAL A 298 4.55 7.42 0.18
CA VAL A 298 4.14 7.34 -1.23
C VAL A 298 3.56 8.73 -1.48
N SER A 299 4.44 9.63 -1.87
CA SER A 299 4.33 11.07 -1.84
C SER A 299 5.01 11.59 -3.10
N GLY A 300 4.66 12.81 -3.46
CA GLY A 300 4.85 13.29 -4.81
C GLY A 300 3.68 12.92 -5.70
N VAL A 301 3.97 12.84 -6.99
CA VAL A 301 2.96 12.65 -8.03
C VAL A 301 3.24 11.34 -8.74
N ARG A 302 2.17 10.71 -9.23
CA ARG A 302 2.22 9.51 -10.07
C ARG A 302 1.34 9.72 -11.29
N SER A 303 1.60 8.95 -12.34
CA SER A 303 0.73 8.91 -13.51
C SER A 303 0.67 7.51 -14.07
N TRP A 304 -0.46 7.16 -14.66
CA TRP A 304 -0.67 5.88 -15.32
C TRP A 304 -1.24 6.11 -16.70
N VAL A 305 -0.92 5.19 -17.61
CA VAL A 305 -1.47 5.17 -18.96
C VAL A 305 -1.98 3.78 -19.32
N ALA A 306 -2.97 3.74 -20.22
CA ALA A 306 -3.49 2.53 -20.80
C ALA A 306 -4.05 2.82 -22.20
N THR A 307 -4.16 1.79 -23.04
CA THR A 307 -4.73 1.87 -24.38
C THR A 307 -6.11 1.24 -24.38
N GLY A 308 -7.12 1.99 -24.82
CA GLY A 308 -8.47 1.49 -25.02
C GLY A 308 -8.63 0.67 -26.28
N ARG A 309 -9.81 0.08 -26.44
CA ARG A 309 -10.11 -0.86 -27.53
C ARG A 309 -10.34 -0.17 -28.88
N GLU A 310 -10.67 1.12 -28.88
CA GLU A 310 -10.91 1.93 -30.08
C GLU A 310 -9.68 2.78 -30.45
N GLY A 311 -8.55 2.55 -29.75
CA GLY A 311 -7.29 3.29 -29.95
C GLY A 311 -7.17 4.56 -29.11
N GLU A 312 -8.18 4.89 -28.29
CA GLU A 312 -8.10 5.96 -27.32
C GLU A 312 -7.03 5.67 -26.24
N ILE A 313 -6.39 6.72 -25.73
CA ILE A 313 -5.39 6.61 -24.66
C ILE A 313 -6.03 7.10 -23.37
N TYR A 314 -5.98 6.28 -22.34
CA TYR A 314 -6.35 6.68 -20.98
C TYR A 314 -5.10 7.17 -20.26
N MET A 315 -5.19 8.32 -19.59
CA MET A 315 -4.11 8.85 -18.77
C MET A 315 -4.66 9.32 -17.43
N ALA A 316 -4.08 8.87 -16.33
CA ALA A 316 -4.41 9.36 -15.00
C ALA A 316 -3.24 10.11 -14.38
N PHE A 317 -3.54 11.21 -13.70
CA PHE A 317 -2.64 11.88 -12.77
C PHE A 317 -3.10 11.59 -11.35
N PHE A 318 -2.15 11.33 -10.46
CA PHE A 318 -2.39 11.09 -9.04
C PHE A 318 -1.53 12.02 -8.22
N ASN A 319 -2.15 12.79 -7.34
CA ASN A 319 -1.46 13.61 -6.38
C ASN A 319 -1.47 12.91 -5.03
N LEU A 320 -0.34 12.33 -4.64
CA LEU A 320 -0.22 11.63 -3.37
C LEU A 320 0.14 12.57 -2.22
N ASN A 321 0.33 13.86 -2.51
CA ASN A 321 0.58 14.87 -1.51
C ASN A 321 -0.73 15.32 -0.84
N PRO A 322 -0.68 15.81 0.40
CA PRO A 322 -1.86 16.35 1.09
C PRO A 322 -2.32 17.71 0.55
N ARG A 323 -1.52 18.36 -0.32
CA ARG A 323 -1.82 19.68 -0.89
C ARG A 323 -2.04 19.57 -2.39
N SER A 324 -2.93 20.42 -2.91
CA SER A 324 -3.17 20.56 -4.35
C SER A 324 -1.86 20.80 -5.11
N THR A 325 -1.65 20.03 -6.18
CA THR A 325 -0.41 20.01 -6.97
C THR A 325 -0.76 20.00 -8.45
N THR A 326 -0.12 20.87 -9.22
CA THR A 326 -0.25 20.87 -10.69
C THR A 326 0.69 19.83 -11.27
N ILE A 327 0.13 18.87 -12.00
CA ILE A 327 0.85 17.79 -12.65
C ILE A 327 0.87 18.06 -14.15
N THR A 328 2.05 17.95 -14.75
CA THR A 328 2.26 18.23 -16.18
C THR A 328 2.97 17.06 -16.87
N ALA A 329 2.46 16.67 -18.04
CA ALA A 329 3.01 15.63 -18.91
C ALA A 329 3.19 16.14 -20.35
N GLN A 330 4.21 15.65 -21.04
CA GLN A 330 4.40 15.86 -22.48
C GLN A 330 3.73 14.73 -23.26
N ILE A 331 2.99 15.06 -24.32
CA ILE A 331 2.30 14.06 -25.17
C ILE A 331 3.31 13.24 -25.96
N SER A 332 4.40 13.86 -26.41
CA SER A 332 5.47 13.17 -27.13
C SER A 332 6.12 12.05 -26.31
N ASP A 333 6.06 12.13 -24.97
CA ASP A 333 6.58 11.10 -24.08
C ASP A 333 5.68 9.86 -24.02
N LEU A 334 4.40 9.94 -24.44
CA LEU A 334 3.51 8.78 -24.52
C LEU A 334 4.04 7.71 -25.50
N GLY A 335 4.70 8.14 -26.57
CA GLY A 335 5.34 7.25 -27.54
C GLY A 335 6.52 6.44 -26.96
N LYS A 336 7.05 6.83 -25.79
CA LYS A 336 8.10 6.06 -25.09
C LYS A 336 7.56 4.82 -24.40
N VAL A 337 6.27 4.83 -24.04
CA VAL A 337 5.66 3.82 -23.18
C VAL A 337 4.57 3.02 -23.88
N LEU A 338 3.84 3.60 -24.82
CA LEU A 338 2.77 2.93 -25.53
C LEU A 338 3.24 2.52 -26.93
N PRO A 339 2.82 1.35 -27.44
CA PRO A 339 3.13 0.90 -28.81
C PRO A 339 2.37 1.69 -29.89
N VAL A 340 1.70 2.78 -29.50
CA VAL A 340 0.97 3.66 -30.42
C VAL A 340 2.02 4.44 -31.21
N LYS A 341 1.89 4.45 -32.54
CA LYS A 341 2.55 5.44 -33.40
C LYS A 341 1.93 6.80 -33.09
N VAL A 342 2.19 7.35 -31.90
CA VAL A 342 1.90 8.74 -31.60
C VAL A 342 2.85 9.50 -32.50
N LEU A 343 2.35 9.91 -33.67
CA LEU A 343 3.08 10.74 -34.60
C LEU A 343 3.60 11.93 -33.78
N SER A 344 4.87 12.29 -33.96
CA SER A 344 5.53 13.39 -33.24
C SER A 344 4.83 14.75 -33.41
N ASN A 345 3.84 14.83 -34.32
CA ASN A 345 2.98 15.99 -34.59
C ASN A 345 1.46 15.71 -34.40
N ALA A 346 1.07 14.61 -33.76
CA ALA A 346 -0.34 14.28 -33.54
C ALA A 346 -0.97 15.28 -32.56
N THR A 347 -2.08 15.90 -32.97
CA THR A 347 -2.94 16.67 -32.08
C THR A 347 -3.92 15.73 -31.42
N CYS A 348 -4.06 15.81 -30.10
CA CYS A 348 -5.00 14.97 -29.35
C CYS A 348 -6.15 15.83 -28.84
N ASN A 349 -7.39 15.36 -28.97
CA ASN A 349 -8.49 15.89 -28.19
C ASN A 349 -8.55 15.14 -26.87
N TYR A 350 -8.81 15.84 -25.77
CA TYR A 350 -8.83 15.22 -24.46
C TYR A 350 -9.93 15.77 -23.55
N MET A 351 -10.56 14.84 -22.82
CA MET A 351 -11.65 15.12 -21.89
C MET A 351 -11.26 14.65 -20.49
N GLU A 352 -11.56 15.46 -19.47
CA GLU A 352 -11.40 15.07 -18.07
C GLU A 352 -12.69 14.42 -17.54
N VAL A 353 -12.56 13.17 -17.07
CA VAL A 353 -13.67 12.26 -16.80
C VAL A 353 -14.47 12.65 -15.55
N TRP A 354 -13.81 13.09 -14.48
CA TRP A 354 -14.49 13.35 -13.21
C TRP A 354 -15.31 14.62 -13.19
N SER A 355 -14.87 15.63 -13.94
CA SER A 355 -15.57 16.90 -14.15
C SER A 355 -16.42 16.93 -15.41
N ASN A 356 -16.36 15.87 -16.23
CA ASN A 356 -17.03 15.77 -17.53
C ASN A 356 -16.75 17.00 -18.42
N ARG A 357 -15.50 17.48 -18.39
CA ARG A 357 -15.10 18.71 -19.08
C ARG A 357 -14.23 18.38 -20.28
N ASP A 358 -14.68 18.79 -21.45
CA ASP A 358 -13.84 18.81 -22.65
C ASP A 358 -12.77 19.92 -22.48
N LEU A 359 -11.50 19.53 -22.60
CA LEU A 359 -10.36 20.43 -22.48
C LEU A 359 -9.79 20.82 -23.84
N GLY A 360 -10.45 20.40 -24.92
CA GLY A 360 -10.15 20.76 -26.30
C GLY A 360 -8.96 20.01 -26.87
N THR A 361 -8.33 20.63 -27.86
CA THR A 361 -7.17 20.06 -28.57
C THR A 361 -5.88 20.47 -27.89
N ILE A 362 -4.99 19.50 -27.71
CA ILE A 362 -3.70 19.71 -27.09
C ILE A 362 -2.57 19.53 -28.10
N ALA A 363 -1.66 20.49 -28.10
CA ALA A 363 -0.55 20.52 -29.04
C ALA A 363 0.71 19.84 -28.49
N GLN A 364 1.00 19.96 -27.18
CA GLN A 364 2.28 19.51 -26.61
C GLN A 364 2.18 18.97 -25.17
N THR A 365 1.57 19.72 -24.24
CA THR A 365 1.58 19.40 -22.80
C THR A 365 0.19 19.35 -22.18
N ILE A 366 -0.07 18.33 -21.38
CA ILE A 366 -1.25 18.26 -20.49
C ILE A 366 -0.80 18.81 -19.14
N SER A 367 -1.47 19.84 -18.63
CA SER A 367 -1.21 20.39 -17.30
C SER A 367 -2.52 20.53 -16.54
N TYR A 368 -2.61 19.94 -15.35
CA TYR A 368 -3.85 19.93 -14.57
C TYR A 368 -3.57 20.00 -13.07
N ALA A 369 -4.34 20.83 -12.35
CA ALA A 369 -4.27 20.92 -10.90
C ALA A 369 -5.08 19.79 -10.27
N VAL A 370 -4.43 18.98 -9.44
CA VAL A 370 -5.05 17.84 -8.77
C VAL A 370 -5.02 18.09 -7.26
N GLU A 371 -6.19 18.04 -6.63
CA GLU A 371 -6.35 18.21 -5.18
C GLU A 371 -5.55 17.19 -4.37
N GLY A 372 -5.36 17.46 -3.08
CA GLY A 372 -4.63 16.57 -2.18
C GLY A 372 -5.25 15.18 -2.14
N HIS A 373 -4.43 14.14 -2.29
CA HIS A 373 -4.84 12.73 -2.40
C HIS A 373 -5.82 12.43 -3.56
N GLY A 374 -5.99 13.38 -4.49
CA GLY A 374 -6.91 13.28 -5.60
C GLY A 374 -6.29 12.70 -6.86
N THR A 375 -7.15 12.55 -7.87
CA THR A 375 -6.79 12.10 -9.21
C THR A 375 -7.51 12.94 -10.26
N ALA A 376 -6.89 13.05 -11.44
CA ALA A 376 -7.53 13.50 -12.67
C ALA A 376 -7.38 12.39 -13.72
N LEU A 377 -8.46 12.10 -14.43
CA LEU A 377 -8.50 11.03 -15.43
C LEU A 377 -8.86 11.63 -16.79
N PHE A 378 -8.02 11.38 -17.78
CA PHE A 378 -8.17 11.88 -19.14
C PHE A 378 -8.42 10.75 -20.13
N VAL A 379 -9.32 11.00 -21.08
CA VAL A 379 -9.46 10.20 -22.31
C VAL A 379 -8.91 11.02 -23.46
N LEU A 380 -7.86 10.52 -24.10
CA LEU A 380 -7.20 11.17 -25.23
C LEU A 380 -7.53 10.45 -26.53
N ARG A 381 -7.89 11.22 -27.55
CA ARG A 381 -8.09 10.76 -28.92
C ARG A 381 -7.14 11.52 -29.82
N CYS A 382 -6.04 10.87 -30.17
CA CYS A 382 -5.00 11.43 -31.03
C CYS A 382 -5.25 11.01 -32.48
N GLN A 383 -5.19 11.96 -33.40
CA GLN A 383 -5.34 11.74 -34.85
C GLN A 383 -3.99 11.79 -35.56
#